data_AF-A0A4Q8LQX1-F1
#
_entry.id   AF-A0A4Q8LQX1-F1
#
_cell.length_a   1.000
_cell.length_b   1.000
_cell.length_c   1.000
_cell.angle_alpha   90.00
_cell.angle_beta   90.00
_cell.angle_gamma   90.00
#
_symmetry.space_group_name_H-M   'P 1'
#
loop_
_entity.id
_entity.type
_entity.pdbx_description
1 polymer ?
#
loop_
_entity_poly.entity_id
_entity_poly.type
_entity_poly.pdbx_seq_one_letter_code
_entity_poly.pdbx_strand_id
1 'polypeptide(L)'
;MKGKTEQPTAAQLLDEQCRRQLLLDAHRMAPHLFFSDSDTEEDIRRQLVMAYMGPQADMDWSDDRTVYGAFRSMKKLDVWIGPGEREERKIGRRIHLVN
;
A
#
# COMPACT_ATOMS: atom_id res chain seq x y z
N MET A 1 -20.98 -5.07 37.94
CA MET A 1 -21.39 -5.50 36.58
C MET A 1 -20.11 -5.85 35.82
N LYS A 2 -19.81 -7.14 35.63
CA LYS A 2 -18.63 -7.56 34.86
C LYS A 2 -19.00 -7.50 33.38
N GLY A 3 -18.42 -6.56 32.64
CA GLY A 3 -18.56 -6.50 31.19
C GLY A 3 -18.08 -7.80 30.59
N LYS A 4 -18.93 -8.49 29.83
CA LYS A 4 -18.52 -9.63 29.02
C LYS A 4 -17.61 -9.08 27.92
N THR A 5 -16.32 -9.33 28.02
CA THR A 5 -15.41 -9.18 26.88
C THR A 5 -15.79 -10.25 25.87
N GLU A 6 -16.55 -9.86 24.85
CA GLU A 6 -16.85 -10.74 23.71
C GLU A 6 -15.52 -11.07 23.03
N GLN A 7 -15.24 -12.37 22.88
CA GLN A 7 -14.06 -12.81 22.16
C GLN A 7 -14.26 -12.53 20.66
N PRO A 8 -13.24 -12.02 19.96
CA PRO A 8 -13.33 -11.78 18.53
C PRO A 8 -13.55 -13.09 17.79
N THR A 9 -14.35 -13.01 16.73
CA THR A 9 -14.64 -14.13 15.84
C THR A 9 -13.42 -14.46 14.96
N ALA A 10 -13.41 -15.67 14.39
CA ALA A 10 -12.34 -16.08 13.47
C ALA A 10 -12.19 -15.16 12.24
N ALA A 11 -13.31 -14.61 11.75
CA ALA A 11 -13.30 -13.65 10.63
C ALA A 11 -12.61 -12.34 11.01
N GLN A 12 -12.91 -11.80 12.19
CA GLN A 12 -12.29 -10.57 12.69
C GLN A 12 -10.78 -10.73 12.91
N LEU A 13 -10.35 -11.90 13.39
CA LEU A 13 -8.92 -12.22 13.55
C LEU A 13 -8.20 -12.32 12.20
N LEU A 14 -8.84 -12.90 11.18
CA LEU A 14 -8.29 -13.00 9.84
C LEU A 14 -8.17 -11.61 9.19
N ASP A 15 -9.20 -10.77 9.33
CA ASP A 15 -9.19 -9.39 8.81
C ASP A 15 -8.10 -8.56 9.48
N GLU A 16 -7.92 -8.70 10.80
CA GLU A 16 -6.82 -8.04 11.52
C GLU A 16 -5.45 -8.51 11.01
N GLN A 17 -5.29 -9.81 10.74
CA GLN A 17 -4.06 -10.36 10.19
C GLN A 17 -3.76 -9.82 8.78
N CYS A 18 -4.78 -9.75 7.92
CA CYS A 18 -4.68 -9.18 6.57
C CYS A 18 -4.24 -7.71 6.62
N ARG A 19 -4.92 -6.91 7.45
CA ARG A 19 -4.59 -5.50 7.66
C ARG A 19 -3.17 -5.32 8.19
N ARG A 20 -2.77 -6.12 9.18
CA ARG A 20 -1.42 -6.05 9.75
C ARG A 20 -0.34 -6.34 8.71
N GLN A 21 -0.55 -7.34 7.85
CA GLN A 21 0.40 -7.64 6.79
C GLN A 21 0.49 -6.50 5.77
N LEU A 22 -0.65 -5.89 5.41
CA LEU A 22 -0.66 -4.73 4.53
C LEU A 22 0.14 -3.56 5.11
N LEU A 23 -0.05 -3.25 6.40
CA LEU A 23 0.70 -2.18 7.07
C LEU A 23 2.20 -2.46 7.15
N LEU A 24 2.61 -3.71 7.37
CA LEU A 24 4.01 -4.11 7.34
C LEU A 24 4.63 -3.95 5.94
N ASP A 25 3.90 -4.36 4.90
CA ASP A 25 4.33 -4.17 3.52
C ASP A 25 4.43 -2.68 3.19
N ALA A 26 3.44 -1.89 3.61
CA ALA A 26 3.41 -0.44 3.43
C ALA A 26 4.60 0.24 4.09
N HIS A 27 4.91 -0.12 5.34
CA HIS A 27 6.06 0.42 6.07
C HIS A 27 7.39 0.07 5.41
N ARG A 28 7.53 -1.16 4.87
CA ARG A 28 8.73 -1.57 4.13
C ARG A 28 8.89 -0.79 2.83
N MET A 29 7.81 -0.58 2.10
CA MET A 29 7.83 0.15 0.84
C MET A 29 8.05 1.64 1.05
N ALA A 30 7.36 2.24 2.01
CA ALA A 30 7.27 3.68 2.17
C ALA A 30 7.31 4.04 3.67
N PRO A 31 8.47 3.92 4.33
CA PRO A 31 8.59 4.09 5.78
C PRO A 31 8.27 5.51 6.26
N HIS A 32 8.19 6.47 5.34
CA HIS A 32 7.88 7.87 5.61
C HIS A 32 6.39 8.21 5.44
N LEU A 33 5.58 7.29 4.92
CA LEU A 33 4.13 7.46 4.85
C LEU A 33 3.48 7.05 6.18
N PHE A 34 2.51 7.84 6.60
CA PHE A 34 1.71 7.59 7.78
C PHE A 34 0.30 7.20 7.37
N PHE A 35 -0.21 6.12 7.94
CA PHE A 35 -1.58 5.65 7.74
C PHE A 35 -2.37 5.81 9.03
N SER A 36 -3.59 6.31 8.92
CA SER A 36 -4.51 6.49 10.04
C SER A 36 -5.24 5.19 10.37
N ASP A 37 -5.71 5.05 11.61
CA ASP A 37 -6.61 3.96 11.99
C ASP A 37 -7.93 4.00 11.21
N SER A 38 -8.33 5.19 10.74
CA SER A 38 -9.51 5.39 9.88
C SER A 38 -9.30 4.95 8.43
N ASP A 39 -8.04 4.75 8.00
CA ASP A 39 -7.78 4.40 6.60
C ASP A 39 -8.18 2.95 6.33
N THR A 40 -9.01 2.75 5.31
CA THR A 40 -9.35 1.42 4.83
C THR A 40 -8.13 0.77 4.16
N GLU A 41 -8.17 -0.55 3.96
CA GLU A 41 -7.10 -1.22 3.20
C GLU A 41 -6.97 -0.70 1.76
N GLU A 42 -8.09 -0.31 1.16
CA GLU A 42 -8.14 0.29 -0.17
C GLU A 42 -7.45 1.65 -0.18
N ASP A 43 -7.71 2.48 0.83
CA ASP A 43 -7.04 3.78 0.98
C ASP A 43 -5.54 3.64 1.14
N ILE A 44 -5.08 2.70 1.98
CA ILE A 44 -3.64 2.42 2.17
C ILE A 44 -3.01 2.02 0.83
N ARG A 45 -3.63 1.10 0.08
CA ARG A 45 -3.13 0.68 -1.25
C ARG A 45 -3.10 1.85 -2.23
N ARG A 46 -4.15 2.68 -2.26
CA ARG A 46 -4.24 3.84 -3.16
C ARG A 46 -3.18 4.87 -2.84
N GLN A 47 -2.99 5.20 -1.56
CA GLN A 47 -1.95 6.12 -1.10
C GLN A 47 -0.54 5.63 -1.51
N LEU A 48 -0.23 4.35 -1.34
CA LEU A 48 1.05 3.77 -1.77
C LEU A 48 1.26 3.84 -3.29
N VAL A 49 0.24 3.46 -4.06
CA VAL A 49 0.30 3.47 -5.53
C VAL A 49 0.46 4.90 -6.04
N MET A 50 -0.29 5.86 -5.50
CA MET A 50 -0.16 7.28 -5.86
C MET A 50 1.20 7.83 -5.44
N ALA A 51 1.71 7.48 -4.26
CA ALA A 51 3.05 7.87 -3.83
C ALA A 51 4.12 7.34 -4.78
N TYR A 52 3.97 6.12 -5.31
CA TYR A 52 4.90 5.51 -6.26
C TYR A 52 4.79 6.11 -7.68
N MET A 53 3.57 6.21 -8.21
CA MET A 53 3.31 6.64 -9.60
C MET A 53 3.35 8.16 -9.77
N GLY A 54 3.11 8.93 -8.71
CA GLY A 54 2.98 10.39 -8.74
C GLY A 54 1.67 10.89 -9.37
N PRO A 55 1.43 12.21 -9.33
CA PRO A 55 0.15 12.84 -9.72
C PRO A 55 -0.13 12.85 -11.24
N GLN A 56 0.84 12.44 -12.06
CA GLN A 56 0.77 12.50 -13.54
C GLN A 56 0.39 11.18 -14.20
N ALA A 57 -0.04 10.17 -13.45
CA ALA A 57 -0.59 8.99 -14.11
C ALA A 57 -1.97 9.37 -14.65
N ASP A 58 -2.13 9.42 -15.98
CA ASP A 58 -3.41 9.51 -16.70
C ASP A 58 -4.28 8.24 -16.48
N MET A 59 -4.34 7.78 -15.24
CA MET A 59 -4.93 6.52 -14.82
C MET A 59 -5.94 6.82 -13.71
N ASP A 60 -7.13 6.24 -13.86
CA ASP A 60 -8.19 6.38 -12.88
C ASP A 60 -7.88 5.52 -11.64
N TRP A 61 -7.40 6.18 -10.57
CA TRP A 61 -7.10 5.54 -9.28
C TRP A 61 -8.34 5.34 -8.39
N SER A 62 -9.53 5.69 -8.87
CA SER A 62 -10.78 5.39 -8.18
C SER A 62 -11.21 3.93 -8.34
N ASP A 63 -10.70 3.22 -9.35
CA ASP A 63 -10.94 1.78 -9.53
C ASP A 63 -10.01 0.93 -8.66
N ASP A 64 -10.58 0.27 -7.67
CA ASP A 64 -9.86 -0.59 -6.73
C ASP A 64 -9.18 -1.79 -7.40
N ARG A 65 -9.70 -2.29 -8.53
CA ARG A 65 -9.06 -3.39 -9.26
C ARG A 65 -7.74 -2.95 -9.87
N THR A 66 -7.73 -1.76 -10.46
CA THR A 66 -6.53 -1.13 -11.01
C THR A 66 -5.50 -0.85 -9.91
N VAL A 67 -5.94 -0.25 -8.79
CA VAL A 67 -5.07 -0.01 -7.62
C VAL A 67 -4.49 -1.31 -7.08
N TYR A 68 -5.30 -2.36 -6.93
CA TYR A 68 -4.84 -3.65 -6.42
C TYR A 68 -3.82 -4.32 -7.37
N GLY A 69 -4.04 -4.23 -8.69
CA GLY A 69 -3.10 -4.73 -9.70
C GLY A 69 -1.74 -4.02 -9.64
N ALA A 70 -1.75 -2.69 -9.53
CA ALA A 70 -0.55 -1.89 -9.37
C ALA A 70 0.19 -2.23 -8.07
N PHE A 71 -0.53 -2.28 -6.95
CA PHE A 71 0.03 -2.64 -5.65
C PHE A 71 0.68 -4.03 -5.64
N ARG A 72 0.02 -5.05 -6.23
CA ARG A 72 0.61 -6.39 -6.36
C ARG A 72 1.90 -6.37 -7.18
N SER A 73 1.94 -5.56 -8.23
CA SER A 73 3.14 -5.40 -9.06
C SER A 73 4.28 -4.74 -8.27
N MET A 74 3.97 -3.70 -7.48
CA MET A 74 4.93 -3.06 -6.57
C MET A 74 5.49 -4.05 -5.54
N LYS A 75 4.65 -4.90 -4.93
CA LYS A 75 5.08 -5.97 -4.02
C LYS A 75 6.03 -6.95 -4.70
N LYS A 76 5.66 -7.43 -5.89
CA LYS A 76 6.48 -8.40 -6.65
C LYS A 76 7.84 -7.82 -7.03
N LEU A 77 7.89 -6.52 -7.29
CA LEU A 77 9.11 -5.80 -7.64
C LEU A 77 9.92 -5.36 -6.41
N ASP A 78 9.44 -5.55 -5.18
CA ASP A 78 10.11 -5.06 -3.96
C ASP A 78 10.43 -3.55 -4.06
N VAL A 79 9.40 -2.76 -4.40
CA VAL A 79 9.53 -1.31 -4.58
C VAL A 79 9.85 -0.63 -3.25
N TRP A 80 10.75 0.35 -3.30
CA TRP A 80 10.99 1.30 -2.23
C TRP A 80 10.64 2.71 -2.70
N ILE A 81 9.87 3.42 -1.88
CA ILE A 81 9.43 4.80 -2.06
C ILE A 81 10.21 5.63 -1.04
N GLY A 82 11.17 6.40 -1.53
CA GLY A 82 11.94 7.32 -0.69
C GLY A 82 11.18 8.59 -0.34
N PRO A 83 11.61 9.31 0.71
CA PRO A 83 11.10 10.64 1.01
C PRO A 83 11.48 11.61 -0.13
N GLY A 84 10.50 12.28 -0.74
CA GLY A 84 10.70 13.29 -1.80
C GLY A 84 9.68 13.26 -2.95
N GLU A 85 9.49 14.39 -3.62
CA GLU A 85 8.66 14.47 -4.84
C GLU A 85 9.25 13.61 -5.97
N ARG A 86 8.40 13.11 -6.87
CA ARG A 86 8.78 12.19 -7.95
C ARG A 86 9.91 12.73 -8.85
N GLU A 87 10.15 14.03 -8.90
CA GLU A 87 11.19 14.63 -9.74
C GLU A 87 12.62 14.25 -9.35
N GLU A 88 12.89 13.97 -8.07
CA GLU A 88 14.18 13.41 -7.63
C GLU A 88 14.28 11.89 -7.92
N ARG A 89 13.16 11.25 -8.27
CA ARG A 89 13.05 9.82 -8.57
C ARG A 89 13.18 9.50 -10.07
N LYS A 90 13.79 10.41 -10.84
CA LYS A 90 14.25 10.11 -12.20
C LYS A 90 15.33 9.03 -12.14
N ILE A 91 14.94 7.82 -12.56
CA ILE A 91 15.82 6.70 -12.91
C ILE A 91 16.42 5.96 -11.69
N GLY A 92 15.54 5.37 -10.88
CA GLY A 92 15.91 4.42 -9.83
C GLY A 92 15.76 2.94 -10.21
N ARG A 93 15.24 2.60 -11.40
CA ARG A 93 15.31 1.24 -11.96
C ARG A 93 15.45 1.27 -13.46
N ARG A 94 16.67 0.96 -13.89
CA ARG A 94 16.99 0.32 -15.17
C ARG A 94 16.06 -0.88 -15.30
N ILE A 95 14.94 -0.72 -16.01
CA ILE A 95 14.24 -1.84 -16.60
C ILE A 95 15.26 -2.42 -17.58
N HIS A 96 15.97 -3.46 -17.17
CA HIS A 96 16.64 -4.34 -18.11
C HIS A 96 15.52 -5.01 -18.90
N LEU A 97 15.08 -4.35 -19.97
CA LEU A 97 14.57 -5.02 -21.14
C LEU A 97 15.75 -5.85 -21.64
N VAL A 98 15.75 -7.13 -21.28
CA VAL A 98 16.57 -8.13 -21.94
C VAL A 98 16.07 -8.16 -23.40
N ASN A 99 16.99 -7.95 -24.34
CA ASN A 99 16.74 -8.03 -25.79
C ASN A 99 15.99 -9.30 -26.18
#